data_AF-A0A2E8DW48-F1
#
_entry.id   AF-A0A2E8DW48-F1
#
_cell.length_a   1.000
_cell.length_b   1.000
_cell.length_c   1.000
_cell.angle_alpha   90.00
_cell.angle_beta   90.00
_cell.angle_gamma   90.00
#
_symmetry.space_group_name_H-M   'P 1'
#
loop_
_entity.id
_entity.type
_entity.pdbx_description
1 polymer ?
#
loop_
_entity_poly.entity_id
_entity_poly.type
_entity_poly.pdbx_seq_one_letter_code
_entity_poly.pdbx_strand_id
1 'polypeptide(L)'
;MIECLWGLKTIAFLDVWSIEHLLSGISVGKIVSSLHQRIYTNLLGSDRSLIRTSYFDLIGVLFLAYFWETTEHYLETGLMGSAVSNWFQGIEFWGNRLITDPLVLVIGYYLGQHFPFLVIYARLASCVWLIIHIFVFPHSMYLHTLFQ
;
A
#
# COMPACT_ATOMS: atom_id res chain seq x y z
N MET A 1 -8.27 -21.65 -10.05
CA MET A 1 -8.48 -21.24 -8.63
C MET A 1 -7.31 -20.42 -8.10
N ILE A 2 -6.06 -20.87 -8.25
CA ILE A 2 -4.87 -20.09 -7.82
C ILE A 2 -4.77 -18.74 -8.56
N GLU A 3 -5.10 -18.71 -9.86
CA GLU A 3 -5.05 -17.49 -10.69
C GLU A 3 -5.97 -16.36 -10.21
N CYS A 4 -7.08 -16.68 -9.55
CA CYS A 4 -7.95 -15.66 -8.94
C CYS A 4 -7.38 -15.14 -7.63
N LEU A 5 -6.56 -15.93 -6.92
CA LEU A 5 -5.96 -15.52 -5.65
C LEU A 5 -4.69 -14.69 -5.88
N TRP A 6 -3.80 -15.16 -6.75
CA TRP A 6 -2.51 -14.55 -7.06
C TRP A 6 -2.27 -14.57 -8.57
N GLY A 7 -2.06 -13.41 -9.19
CA GLY A 7 -1.98 -13.36 -10.64
C GLY A 7 -1.96 -11.96 -11.23
N LEU A 8 -2.47 -11.86 -12.45
CA LEU A 8 -2.60 -10.58 -13.14
C LEU A 8 -3.59 -9.68 -12.38
N LYS A 9 -3.20 -8.43 -12.15
CA LYS A 9 -3.98 -7.44 -11.41
C LYS A 9 -5.41 -7.25 -11.89
N THR A 10 -5.69 -7.53 -13.16
CA THR A 10 -7.02 -7.38 -13.77
C THR A 10 -8.01 -8.47 -13.34
N ILE A 11 -7.54 -9.58 -12.77
CA ILE A 11 -8.35 -10.75 -12.43
C ILE A 11 -8.09 -11.34 -11.04
N ALA A 12 -6.94 -11.05 -10.44
CA ALA A 12 -6.52 -11.64 -9.17
C ALA A 12 -6.81 -10.72 -7.98
N PHE A 13 -6.99 -11.30 -6.80
CA PHE A 13 -7.11 -10.58 -5.53
C PHE A 13 -5.77 -10.08 -5.00
N LEU A 14 -4.68 -10.79 -5.27
CA LEU A 14 -3.32 -10.38 -4.96
C LEU A 14 -2.50 -10.37 -6.24
N ASP A 15 -1.57 -9.44 -6.29
CA ASP A 15 -0.61 -9.36 -7.37
C ASP A 15 0.78 -8.99 -6.82
N VAL A 16 1.69 -8.68 -7.73
CA VAL A 16 3.05 -8.31 -7.36
C VAL A 16 3.13 -7.01 -6.56
N TRP A 17 2.15 -6.12 -6.70
CA TRP A 17 2.07 -4.84 -5.98
C TRP A 17 1.51 -5.00 -4.58
N SER A 18 0.79 -6.09 -4.28
CA SER A 18 0.44 -6.44 -2.89
C SER A 18 1.66 -6.55 -1.97
N ILE A 19 2.85 -6.89 -2.49
CA ILE A 19 4.11 -6.84 -1.71
C ILE A 19 4.42 -5.39 -1.32
N GLU A 20 4.29 -4.45 -2.27
CA GLU A 20 4.52 -3.03 -2.02
C GLU A 20 3.48 -2.48 -1.03
N HIS A 21 2.21 -2.85 -1.14
CA HIS A 21 1.19 -2.46 -0.15
C HIS A 21 1.55 -2.93 1.26
N LEU A 22 2.12 -4.13 1.41
CA LEU A 22 2.56 -4.64 2.70
C LEU A 22 3.73 -3.81 3.27
N LEU A 23 4.76 -3.58 2.45
CA LEU A 23 5.95 -2.81 2.85
C LEU A 23 5.59 -1.36 3.16
N SER A 24 4.76 -0.75 2.33
CA SER A 24 4.21 0.59 2.53
C SER A 24 3.34 0.64 3.78
N GLY A 25 2.53 -0.39 4.06
CA GLY A 25 1.75 -0.49 5.30
C GLY A 25 2.61 -0.42 6.57
N ILE A 26 3.74 -1.12 6.60
CA ILE A 26 4.71 -1.06 7.71
C ILE A 26 5.25 0.37 7.90
N SER A 27 5.62 1.02 6.79
CA SER A 27 6.22 2.36 6.83
C SER A 27 5.22 3.47 7.14
N VAL A 28 4.14 3.56 6.35
CA VAL A 28 3.05 4.53 6.47
C VAL A 28 2.36 4.38 7.81
N GLY A 29 2.11 3.14 8.24
CA GLY A 29 1.53 2.85 9.55
C GLY A 29 2.32 3.49 10.70
N LYS A 30 3.66 3.41 10.66
CA LYS A 30 4.51 4.06 11.67
C LYS A 30 4.42 5.58 11.60
N ILE A 31 4.36 6.15 10.39
CA ILE A 31 4.25 7.60 10.19
C ILE A 31 2.90 8.10 10.74
N VAL A 32 1.79 7.46 10.37
CA VAL A 32 0.44 7.80 10.84
C VAL A 32 0.36 7.76 12.35
N SER A 33 0.81 6.66 12.99
CA SER A 33 0.81 6.57 14.46
C SER A 33 1.67 7.65 15.12
N SER A 34 2.82 7.98 14.56
CA SER A 34 3.73 8.98 15.12
C SER A 34 3.17 10.40 14.97
N LEU A 35 2.56 10.70 13.83
CA LEU A 35 1.91 11.99 13.58
C LEU A 35 0.70 12.15 14.49
N HIS A 36 -0.15 11.13 14.59
CA HIS A 36 -1.29 11.16 15.47
C HIS A 36 -0.86 11.33 16.93
N GLN A 37 0.16 10.60 17.38
CA GLN A 37 0.71 10.78 18.73
C GLN A 37 1.11 12.24 18.99
N ARG A 38 1.84 12.84 18.04
CA ARG A 38 2.29 14.23 18.17
C ARG A 38 1.12 15.21 18.24
N ILE A 39 0.11 15.04 17.39
CA ILE A 39 -1.09 15.88 17.37
C ILE A 39 -1.86 15.75 18.69
N TYR A 40 -2.04 14.51 19.15
CA TYR A 40 -2.78 14.21 20.37
C TYR A 40 -2.12 14.83 21.61
N THR A 41 -0.81 14.64 21.78
CA THR A 41 -0.05 15.24 22.89
C THR A 41 -0.11 16.77 22.84
N ASN A 42 0.01 17.37 21.66
CA ASN A 42 -0.03 18.83 21.51
C ASN A 42 -1.40 19.45 21.83
N LEU A 43 -2.51 18.77 21.48
CA LEU A 43 -3.86 19.30 21.64
C LEU A 43 -4.46 19.02 23.01
N LEU A 44 -4.21 17.84 23.57
CA LEU A 44 -4.90 17.35 24.78
C LEU A 44 -3.99 17.25 26.00
N GLY A 45 -2.67 17.43 25.84
CA GLY A 45 -1.70 17.40 26.94
C GLY A 45 -1.66 16.08 27.71
N SER A 46 -2.22 15.01 27.17
CA SER A 46 -2.37 13.71 27.83
C SER A 46 -1.50 12.66 27.17
N ASP A 47 -0.94 11.77 27.97
CA ASP A 47 -0.06 10.71 27.53
C ASP A 47 -0.87 9.51 27.02
N ARG A 48 -0.46 8.93 25.89
CA ARG A 48 -1.24 7.90 25.15
C ARG A 48 -1.48 6.62 25.96
N SER A 49 -0.74 6.43 27.05
CA SER A 49 -0.86 5.26 27.94
C SER A 49 -2.24 5.15 28.58
N LEU A 50 -3.02 6.23 28.62
CA LEU A 50 -4.36 6.27 29.22
C LEU A 50 -5.49 5.95 28.23
N ILE A 51 -5.28 6.05 26.91
CA ILE A 51 -6.34 5.88 25.90
C ILE A 51 -5.87 5.04 24.71
N ARG A 52 -6.60 3.96 24.40
CA ARG A 52 -6.39 3.15 23.18
C ARG A 52 -6.84 3.92 21.93
N THR A 53 -5.96 4.76 21.38
CA THR A 53 -6.24 5.54 20.17
C THR A 53 -5.91 4.80 18.86
N SER A 54 -5.74 3.47 18.90
CA SER A 54 -5.36 2.65 17.73
C SER A 54 -6.39 2.69 16.60
N TYR A 55 -7.67 2.95 16.91
CA TYR A 55 -8.72 3.08 15.91
C TYR A 55 -8.51 4.28 14.98
N PHE A 56 -8.02 5.41 15.51
CA PHE A 56 -7.70 6.58 14.69
C PHE A 56 -6.49 6.34 13.80
N ASP A 57 -5.50 5.60 14.28
CA ASP A 57 -4.35 5.19 13.45
C ASP A 57 -4.85 4.32 12.29
N LEU A 58 -5.70 3.33 12.58
CA LEU A 58 -6.31 2.46 11.56
C LEU A 58 -7.14 3.25 10.54
N ILE A 59 -7.97 4.19 10.99
CA ILE A 59 -8.76 5.06 10.09
C ILE A 59 -7.83 5.87 9.19
N GLY A 60 -6.75 6.45 9.74
CA GLY A 60 -5.77 7.20 8.95
C GLY A 60 -5.05 6.32 7.92
N VAL A 61 -4.69 5.09 8.30
CA VAL A 61 -4.07 4.11 7.41
C VAL A 61 -5.02 3.72 6.27
N LEU A 62 -6.27 3.37 6.58
CA LEU A 62 -7.29 3.04 5.59
C LEU A 62 -7.61 4.22 4.67
N PHE A 63 -7.68 5.44 5.21
CA PHE A 63 -7.87 6.65 4.40
C PHE A 63 -6.76 6.81 3.37
N LEU A 64 -5.50 6.65 3.78
CA LEU A 64 -4.37 6.72 2.85
C LEU A 64 -4.38 5.59 1.83
N ALA A 65 -4.76 4.37 2.23
CA ALA A 65 -4.92 3.25 1.31
C ALA A 65 -5.95 3.59 0.22
N TYR A 66 -7.19 3.93 0.59
CA TYR A 66 -8.23 4.25 -0.39
C TYR A 66 -7.94 5.51 -1.21
N PHE A 67 -7.23 6.48 -0.64
CA PHE A 67 -6.76 7.65 -1.38
C PHE A 67 -5.76 7.25 -2.48
N TRP A 68 -4.83 6.36 -2.16
CA TRP A 68 -3.90 5.80 -3.13
C TRP A 68 -4.63 4.99 -4.20
N GLU A 69 -5.49 4.05 -3.82
CA GLU A 69 -6.31 3.26 -4.75
C GLU A 69 -7.10 4.14 -5.72
N THR A 70 -7.70 5.21 -5.19
CA THR A 70 -8.41 6.17 -6.03
C THR A 70 -7.45 6.82 -7.03
N THR A 71 -6.30 7.29 -6.56
CA THR A 71 -5.27 7.90 -7.42
C THR A 71 -4.81 6.94 -8.50
N GLU A 72 -4.52 5.69 -8.15
CA GLU A 72 -4.10 4.64 -9.07
C GLU A 72 -5.16 4.39 -10.15
N HIS A 73 -6.44 4.29 -9.78
CA HIS A 73 -7.52 4.17 -10.76
C HIS A 73 -7.55 5.34 -11.77
N TYR A 74 -7.30 6.57 -11.31
CA TYR A 74 -7.17 7.73 -12.19
C TYR A 74 -5.96 7.63 -13.14
N LEU A 75 -4.85 7.04 -12.68
CA LEU A 75 -3.67 6.80 -13.52
C LEU A 75 -3.93 5.71 -14.57
N GLU A 76 -4.58 4.62 -14.17
CA GLU A 76 -4.95 3.49 -15.03
C GLU A 76 -5.90 3.88 -16.16
N THR A 77 -6.89 4.71 -15.85
CA THR A 77 -7.87 5.21 -16.83
C THR A 77 -7.27 6.20 -17.84
N GLY A 78 -6.00 6.58 -17.68
CA GLY A 78 -5.27 7.41 -18.62
C GLY A 78 -5.50 8.91 -18.48
N LEU A 79 -6.07 9.35 -17.36
CA LEU A 79 -6.27 10.79 -17.09
C LEU A 79 -4.95 11.55 -16.91
N MET A 80 -3.85 10.85 -16.63
CA MET A 80 -2.48 11.39 -16.63
C MET A 80 -1.68 11.10 -17.92
N GLY A 81 -2.35 10.63 -18.97
CA GLY A 81 -1.76 10.39 -20.28
C GLY A 81 -1.59 8.91 -20.62
N SER A 82 -1.50 8.62 -21.91
CA SER A 82 -1.46 7.26 -22.45
C SER A 82 -0.22 6.48 -22.04
N ALA A 83 0.93 7.15 -21.87
CA ALA A 83 2.16 6.50 -21.42
C ALA A 83 2.00 5.85 -20.04
N VAL A 84 1.33 6.54 -19.10
CA VAL A 84 1.10 6.04 -17.74
C VAL A 84 0.10 4.89 -17.76
N SER A 85 -1.04 5.06 -18.44
CA SER A 85 -2.03 3.98 -18.58
C SER A 85 -1.45 2.72 -19.23
N ASN A 86 -0.60 2.89 -20.25
CA ASN A 86 0.11 1.78 -20.89
C ASN A 86 1.09 1.10 -19.93
N TRP A 87 1.74 1.84 -19.03
CA TRP A 87 2.60 1.23 -18.02
C TRP A 87 1.79 0.39 -17.03
N PHE A 88 0.59 0.84 -16.63
CA PHE A 88 -0.29 0.09 -15.73
C PHE A 88 -0.94 -1.17 -16.34
N GLN A 89 -0.99 -1.28 -17.68
CA GLN A 89 -1.51 -2.47 -18.40
C GLN A 89 -2.95 -2.87 -18.01
N GLY A 90 -3.83 -1.87 -17.89
CA GLY A 90 -5.26 -2.08 -17.64
C GLY A 90 -5.70 -1.70 -16.23
N ILE A 91 -6.99 -1.91 -15.99
CA ILE A 91 -7.67 -1.55 -14.73
C ILE A 91 -7.61 -2.74 -13.78
N GLU A 92 -7.22 -2.47 -12.56
CA GLU A 92 -7.15 -3.44 -11.48
C GLU A 92 -8.51 -4.04 -11.09
N PHE A 93 -8.47 -5.29 -10.65
CA PHE A 93 -9.64 -6.03 -10.22
C PHE A 93 -10.25 -5.36 -8.98
N TRP A 94 -11.57 -5.15 -9.01
CA TRP A 94 -12.28 -4.44 -7.95
C TRP A 94 -12.02 -5.04 -6.55
N GLY A 95 -11.85 -6.37 -6.44
CA GLY A 95 -11.61 -7.06 -5.17
C GLY A 95 -10.18 -6.94 -4.66
N ASN A 96 -9.22 -6.71 -5.55
CA ASN A 96 -7.85 -6.38 -5.17
C ASN A 96 -7.84 -4.94 -4.63
N ARG A 97 -8.26 -3.98 -5.46
CA ARG A 97 -8.39 -2.55 -5.14
C ARG A 97 -9.20 -2.23 -3.87
N LEU A 98 -10.42 -2.74 -3.74
CA LEU A 98 -11.33 -2.32 -2.67
C LEU A 98 -11.17 -3.12 -1.37
N ILE A 99 -10.58 -4.32 -1.44
CA ILE A 99 -10.53 -5.23 -0.28
C ILE A 99 -9.09 -5.58 0.02
N THR A 100 -8.38 -6.17 -0.94
CA THR A 100 -7.13 -6.84 -0.63
C THR A 100 -6.00 -5.86 -0.35
N ASP A 101 -5.76 -4.88 -1.20
CA ASP A 101 -4.65 -3.95 -1.00
C ASP A 101 -4.81 -3.08 0.26
N PRO A 102 -6.01 -2.54 0.57
CA PRO A 102 -6.25 -1.89 1.86
C PRO A 102 -6.02 -2.84 3.05
N LEU A 103 -6.44 -4.11 2.96
CA LEU A 103 -6.20 -5.09 4.03
C LEU A 103 -4.73 -5.43 4.19
N VAL A 104 -4.00 -5.61 3.09
CA VAL A 104 -2.56 -5.91 3.11
C VAL A 104 -1.78 -4.73 3.70
N LEU A 105 -2.18 -3.50 3.38
CA LEU A 105 -1.62 -2.29 3.97
C LEU A 105 -1.90 -2.22 5.49
N VAL A 106 -3.10 -2.59 5.92
CA VAL A 106 -3.45 -2.73 7.35
C VAL A 106 -2.64 -3.83 8.05
N ILE A 107 -2.42 -4.98 7.41
CA ILE A 107 -1.55 -6.05 7.92
C ILE A 107 -0.14 -5.49 8.13
N GLY A 108 0.38 -4.75 7.14
CA GLY A 108 1.67 -4.08 7.24
C GLY A 108 1.72 -3.12 8.43
N TYR A 109 0.68 -2.32 8.65
CA TYR A 109 0.57 -1.44 9.82
C TYR A 109 0.72 -2.24 11.13
N TYR A 110 -0.04 -3.32 11.32
CA TYR A 110 0.03 -4.13 12.54
C TYR A 110 1.40 -4.79 12.72
N LEU A 111 2.03 -5.27 11.63
CA LEU A 111 3.40 -5.78 11.67
C LEU A 111 4.40 -4.70 12.10
N GLY A 112 4.28 -3.48 11.58
CA GLY A 112 5.14 -2.36 11.96
C GLY A 112 4.99 -1.91 13.42
N GLN A 113 3.80 -2.08 14.00
CA GLN A 113 3.58 -1.85 15.43
C GLN A 113 4.21 -2.95 16.29
N HIS A 114 4.09 -4.21 15.88
CA HIS A 114 4.64 -5.35 16.62
C HIS A 114 6.15 -5.49 16.49
N PHE A 115 6.72 -5.15 15.32
CA PHE A 115 8.13 -5.28 15.03
C PHE A 115 8.73 -3.95 14.51
N PRO A 116 8.96 -2.96 15.38
CA PRO A 116 9.42 -1.62 14.96
C PRO A 116 10.74 -1.62 14.19
N PHE A 117 11.61 -2.60 14.41
CA PHE A 117 12.87 -2.73 13.67
C PHE A 117 12.65 -3.02 12.17
N LEU A 118 11.50 -3.62 11.78
CA LEU A 118 11.18 -3.89 10.39
C LEU A 118 10.94 -2.61 9.58
N VAL A 119 10.63 -1.48 10.23
CA VAL A 119 10.27 -0.24 9.53
C VAL A 119 11.40 0.25 8.61
N ILE A 120 12.65 0.19 9.04
CA ILE A 120 13.78 0.63 8.21
C ILE A 120 13.99 -0.31 7.02
N TYR A 121 13.89 -1.62 7.24
CA TYR A 121 14.02 -2.62 6.19
C TYR A 121 12.87 -2.52 5.19
N ALA A 122 11.64 -2.32 5.66
CA ALA A 122 10.48 -2.13 4.81
C ALA A 122 10.59 -0.89 3.94
N ARG A 123 11.10 0.23 4.48
CA ARG A 123 11.38 1.45 3.71
C ARG A 123 12.43 1.23 2.63
N LEU A 124 13.55 0.60 2.99
CA LEU A 124 14.62 0.31 2.05
C LEU A 124 14.12 -0.64 0.95
N ALA A 125 13.40 -1.70 1.33
CA ALA A 125 12.82 -2.65 0.40
C ALA A 125 11.80 -1.99 -0.53
N SER A 126 10.87 -1.19 -0.01
CA SER A 126 9.88 -0.43 -0.79
C SER A 126 10.55 0.56 -1.75
N CYS A 127 11.54 1.33 -1.29
CA CYS A 127 12.28 2.24 -2.18
C CYS A 127 12.99 1.49 -3.30
N VAL A 128 13.69 0.39 -2.99
CA VAL A 128 14.35 -0.44 -4.01
C VAL A 128 13.32 -1.04 -4.96
N TRP A 129 12.21 -1.55 -4.44
CA TRP A 129 11.12 -2.13 -5.21
C TRP A 129 10.54 -1.13 -6.21
N LEU A 130 10.17 0.07 -5.75
CA LEU A 130 9.65 1.14 -6.59
C LEU A 130 10.64 1.60 -7.64
N ILE A 131 11.92 1.82 -7.27
CA ILE A 131 12.95 2.25 -8.23
C ILE A 131 13.09 1.23 -9.36
N ILE A 132 13.17 -0.04 -9.00
CA ILE A 132 13.33 -1.12 -9.96
C ILE A 132 12.08 -1.22 -10.85
N HIS A 133 10.88 -1.29 -10.27
CA HIS A 133 9.65 -1.55 -11.02
C HIS A 133 9.21 -0.37 -11.90
N ILE A 134 9.49 0.87 -11.48
CA ILE A 134 9.09 2.07 -12.23
C ILE A 134 10.11 2.42 -13.32
N PHE A 135 11.42 2.34 -13.04
CA PHE A 135 12.44 2.86 -13.97
C PHE A 135 13.12 1.79 -14.83
N VAL A 136 13.14 0.53 -14.39
CA VAL A 136 13.83 -0.55 -15.12
C VAL A 136 12.86 -1.30 -16.03
N PHE A 137 11.63 -1.52 -15.57
CA PHE A 137 10.69 -2.38 -16.26
C PHE A 137 9.68 -1.65 -17.14
N PRO A 138 9.28 -2.25 -18.28
CA PRO A 138 8.48 -1.58 -19.28
C PRO A 138 7.02 -1.36 -18.86
N HIS A 139 6.50 -2.18 -17.94
CA HIS A 139 5.15 -2.08 -17.41
C HIS A 139 5.03 -2.75 -16.03
N SER A 140 3.99 -2.40 -15.28
CA SER A 140 3.78 -2.80 -13.88
C SER A 140 3.58 -4.30 -13.68
N MET A 141 3.08 -5.00 -14.71
CA MET A 141 2.75 -6.43 -14.66
C MET A 141 3.77 -7.35 -15.34
N TYR A 142 4.99 -6.87 -15.62
CA TYR A 142 5.99 -7.62 -16.40
C TYR A 142 6.35 -8.98 -15.80
N LEU A 143 6.36 -9.12 -14.47
CA LEU A 143 6.67 -10.39 -13.82
C LEU A 143 5.69 -11.50 -14.21
N HIS A 144 4.40 -11.17 -14.34
CA HIS A 144 3.39 -12.14 -14.75
C HIS A 144 3.50 -12.51 -16.23
N THR A 145 4.15 -11.69 -17.07
CA THR A 145 4.48 -12.06 -18.46
C THR A 145 5.72 -12.93 -18.57
N LEU A 146 6.64 -12.89 -17.59
CA LEU A 146 7.87 -13.68 -17.58
C LEU A 146 7.68 -15.09 -17.00
N PHE A 147 6.65 -15.29 -16.17
CA PHE A 147 6.36 -16.56 -15.48
C PHE A 147 5.09 -17.27 -15.99
N GLN A 148 4.60 -16.91 -17.19
CA GLN A 148 3.57 -17.65 -17.92
C GLN A 148 4.15 -18.80 -18.74
#